data_AF-B5D108-F1
#
_entry.id   AF-B5D108-F1
#
_cell.length_a   1.000
_cell.length_b   1.000
_cell.length_c   1.000
_cell.angle_alpha   90.00
_cell.angle_beta   90.00
_cell.angle_gamma   90.00
#
_symmetry.space_group_name_H-M   'P 1'
#
loop_
_entity.id
_entity.type
_entity.pdbx_description
1 polymer ?
#
loop_
_entity_poly.entity_id
_entity_poly.type
_entity_poly.pdbx_seq_one_letter_code
_entity_poly.pdbx_strand_id
1 'polypeptide(L)'
;MQHETIKIPDLLLGSPGGIQKMGDGLLIMDYKSDSMFHYVNLKQKKYVGQFGAKGQGPDEFIHPTSLQPYDDKTVCGYDVMKQEIKMMEWDSLNNRMKSSTVKKWTDAWSFDVIPYGQDQFVGNGCFNDSMFAIFDNQGVPVDRAGEYPYKDENERKISVFNRALAYQGTIRVTPKGRLAFATMCAKMLFLYEIRDRHLVRNKVVIDRYADYKPDYSGGQASYSVVHNGKLPVCYRDLSVTESRIYALYSGRSFKDYGLAEWECGYIYVYDWAGNRLALYQLDLPLLCFCVDEQSGIIYGIANNPEPTLVCFPLPQS
;
A
#
# COMPACT_ATOMS: atom_id res chain seq x y z
N MET A 1 -2.89 -1.57 22.36
CA MET A 1 -1.44 -1.33 22.19
C MET A 1 -1.21 0.11 22.53
N GLN A 2 -0.22 0.38 23.38
CA GLN A 2 0.13 1.73 23.78
C GLN A 2 1.22 2.26 22.85
N HIS A 3 1.07 3.49 22.37
CA HIS A 3 2.05 4.14 21.51
C HIS A 3 3.16 4.83 22.31
N GLU A 4 4.31 5.01 21.66
CA GLU A 4 5.33 5.97 22.03
C GLU A 4 5.54 6.96 20.88
N THR A 5 5.68 8.25 21.20
CA THR A 5 6.02 9.27 20.18
C THR A 5 7.52 9.28 19.92
N ILE A 6 7.91 9.13 18.65
CA ILE A 6 9.30 9.31 18.23
C ILE A 6 9.49 10.77 17.85
N LYS A 7 10.10 11.54 18.76
CA LYS A 7 10.43 12.94 18.52
C LYS A 7 11.62 13.04 17.56
N ILE A 8 11.36 13.53 16.36
CA ILE A 8 12.37 13.89 15.37
C ILE A 8 12.25 15.40 15.12
N PRO A 9 13.18 16.22 15.66
CA PRO A 9 13.20 17.65 15.35
C PRO A 9 13.24 17.90 13.84
N ASP A 10 12.61 18.99 13.40
CA ASP A 10 12.56 19.47 12.01
C ASP A 10 11.77 18.59 11.01
N LEU A 11 11.25 17.44 11.44
CA LEU A 11 10.30 16.68 10.64
C LEU A 11 8.93 17.37 10.67
N LEU A 12 8.51 17.92 9.53
CA LEU A 12 7.19 18.50 9.32
C LEU A 12 6.46 17.67 8.25
N LEU A 13 5.30 17.15 8.61
CA LEU A 13 4.46 16.33 7.75
C LEU A 13 3.11 17.02 7.53
N GLY A 14 2.60 16.98 6.30
CA GLY A 14 1.33 17.58 5.91
C GLY A 14 0.25 16.56 5.60
N SER A 15 0.50 15.62 4.69
CA SER A 15 -0.44 14.57 4.27
C SER A 15 0.29 13.26 4.01
N PRO A 16 0.78 12.59 5.06
CA PRO A 16 1.52 11.34 4.95
C PRO A 16 0.66 10.24 4.31
N GLY A 17 1.22 9.58 3.31
CA GLY A 17 0.56 8.53 2.53
C GLY A 17 1.18 7.14 2.66
N GLY A 18 2.41 7.06 3.18
CA GLY A 18 3.13 5.80 3.32
C GLY A 18 4.36 5.95 4.20
N ILE A 19 4.79 4.84 4.79
CA ILE A 19 6.01 4.78 5.59
C ILE A 19 6.65 3.41 5.39
N GLN A 20 7.97 3.36 5.25
CA GLN A 20 8.69 2.11 5.07
C GLN A 20 10.04 2.16 5.79
N LYS A 21 10.34 1.08 6.53
CA LYS A 21 11.65 0.86 7.14
C LYS A 21 12.68 0.59 6.05
N MET A 22 13.84 1.22 6.18
CA MET A 22 14.99 1.03 5.32
C MET A 22 16.27 1.31 6.13
N GLY A 23 17.14 0.31 6.27
CA GLY A 23 18.36 0.34 7.05
C GLY A 23 18.09 0.81 8.47
N ASP A 24 18.82 1.84 8.90
CA ASP A 24 18.67 2.47 10.22
C ASP A 24 17.60 3.56 10.29
N GLY A 25 16.84 3.77 9.22
CA GLY A 25 15.88 4.88 9.10
C GLY A 25 14.46 4.46 8.74
N LEU A 26 13.66 5.48 8.45
CA LEU A 26 12.33 5.38 7.85
C LEU A 26 12.25 6.33 6.67
N LEU A 27 11.75 5.82 5.56
CA LEU A 27 11.27 6.62 4.43
C LEU A 27 9.79 6.92 4.66
N ILE A 28 9.41 8.19 4.61
CA ILE A 28 8.03 8.64 4.81
C ILE A 28 7.59 9.38 3.55
N MET A 29 6.48 8.97 2.96
CA MET A 29 5.87 9.63 1.81
C MET A 29 4.84 10.64 2.28
N ASP A 30 4.90 11.87 1.76
CA ASP A 30 4.01 12.98 2.08
C ASP A 30 3.54 13.70 0.81
N TYR A 31 2.23 13.64 0.55
CA TYR A 31 1.65 14.23 -0.65
C TYR A 31 1.49 15.75 -0.60
N LYS A 32 1.62 16.40 0.56
CA LYS A 32 1.39 17.85 0.69
C LYS A 32 2.66 18.70 0.59
N SER A 33 3.81 18.15 0.97
CA SER A 33 5.12 18.83 0.92
C SER A 33 5.56 19.16 -0.53
N ASP A 34 6.53 20.06 -0.70
CA ASP A 34 7.15 20.37 -2.01
C ASP A 34 7.92 19.17 -2.58
N SER A 35 8.33 18.26 -1.69
CA SER A 35 8.99 16.99 -1.99
C SER A 35 8.10 15.83 -1.53
N MET A 36 8.08 14.73 -2.28
CA MET A 36 7.22 13.58 -1.97
C MET A 36 7.70 12.75 -0.79
N PHE A 37 8.97 12.86 -0.40
CA PHE A 37 9.56 11.97 0.58
C PHE A 37 10.42 12.68 1.61
N HIS A 38 10.37 12.15 2.83
CA HIS A 38 11.20 12.51 3.97
C HIS A 38 11.98 11.27 4.41
N TYR A 39 13.23 11.46 4.84
CA TYR A 39 14.01 10.40 5.47
C TYR A 39 14.45 10.80 6.88
N VAL A 40 14.22 9.89 7.82
CA VAL A 40 14.62 10.04 9.23
C VAL A 40 15.57 8.92 9.63
N ASN A 41 16.60 9.27 10.40
CA ASN A 41 17.50 8.29 11.01
C ASN A 41 16.99 7.97 12.42
N LEU A 42 16.66 6.70 12.68
CA LEU A 42 16.09 6.29 13.96
C LEU A 42 17.15 6.21 15.07
N LYS A 43 18.36 5.75 14.76
CA LYS A 43 19.46 5.65 15.75
C LYS A 43 19.86 7.03 16.29
N GLN A 44 19.97 8.01 15.40
CA GLN A 44 20.33 9.38 15.75
C GLN A 44 19.12 10.23 16.17
N LYS A 45 17.89 9.71 15.99
CA LYS A 45 16.63 10.45 16.14
C LYS A 45 16.66 11.80 15.41
N LYS A 46 17.15 11.78 14.17
CA LYS A 46 17.46 12.98 13.40
C LYS A 46 16.74 12.96 12.05
N TYR A 47 16.18 14.12 11.67
CA TYR A 47 15.71 14.34 10.31
C TYR A 47 16.92 14.51 9.38
N VAL A 48 17.00 13.67 8.35
CA VAL A 48 18.11 13.72 7.38
C VAL A 48 17.80 14.71 6.26
N GLY A 49 16.55 14.70 5.78
CA GLY A 49 16.10 15.64 4.74
C GLY A 49 14.95 15.08 3.91
N GLN A 50 14.54 15.88 2.93
CA GLN A 50 13.51 15.56 1.95
C GLN A 50 14.10 15.38 0.55
N PHE A 51 13.40 14.63 -0.31
CA PHE A 51 13.75 14.43 -1.71
C PHE A 51 12.53 14.01 -2.55
N GLY A 52 12.71 13.93 -3.87
CA GLY A 52 11.65 13.58 -4.82
C GLY A 52 10.74 14.76 -5.09
N ALA A 53 11.26 15.78 -5.77
CA ALA A 53 10.49 16.95 -6.16
C ALA A 53 9.26 16.58 -7.01
N LYS A 54 8.22 17.40 -6.92
CA LYS A 54 6.99 17.20 -7.69
C LYS A 54 7.14 17.69 -9.12
N GLY A 55 6.85 16.83 -10.09
CA GLY A 55 6.85 17.21 -11.50
C GLY A 55 7.10 16.05 -12.47
N GLN A 56 7.40 16.39 -13.71
CA GLN A 56 7.52 15.46 -14.85
C GLN A 56 8.98 15.13 -15.21
N GLY A 57 9.95 15.76 -14.55
CA GLY A 57 11.37 15.54 -14.75
C GLY A 57 11.80 14.08 -14.46
N PRO A 58 13.00 13.68 -14.92
CA PRO A 58 13.49 12.31 -14.76
C PRO A 58 13.58 11.88 -13.29
N ASP A 59 13.99 12.77 -12.39
CA ASP A 59 14.14 12.52 -10.95
C ASP A 59 12.93 12.99 -10.12
N GLU A 60 11.85 13.42 -10.79
CA GLU A 60 10.63 13.95 -10.15
C GLU A 60 9.52 12.89 -10.09
N PHE A 61 8.52 13.18 -9.24
CA PHE A 61 7.40 12.32 -8.89
C PHE A 61 6.07 13.08 -9.02
N ILE A 62 4.97 12.36 -9.27
CA ILE A 62 3.62 12.92 -9.36
C ILE A 62 2.67 12.20 -8.44
N HIS A 63 2.58 10.87 -8.54
CA HIS A 63 1.70 10.09 -7.69
C HIS A 63 2.27 8.70 -7.41
N PRO A 64 3.33 8.61 -6.57
CA PRO A 64 3.76 7.33 -6.02
C PRO A 64 2.62 6.71 -5.22
N THR A 65 2.33 5.44 -5.50
CA THR A 65 1.17 4.71 -4.96
C THR A 65 1.49 4.05 -3.62
N SER A 66 2.41 3.10 -3.62
CA SER A 66 2.86 2.42 -2.41
C SER A 66 4.39 2.36 -2.29
N LEU A 67 4.87 2.25 -1.05
CA LEU A 67 6.27 2.03 -0.73
C LEU A 67 6.49 0.54 -0.48
N GLN A 68 7.28 -0.11 -1.32
CA GLN A 68 7.58 -1.54 -1.26
C GLN A 68 9.03 -1.74 -0.84
N PRO A 69 9.31 -2.45 0.27
CA PRO A 69 10.68 -2.84 0.58
C PRO A 69 11.23 -3.72 -0.55
N TYR A 70 12.40 -3.36 -1.08
CA TYR A 70 13.10 -4.15 -2.10
C TYR A 70 14.30 -4.88 -1.48
N ASP A 71 15.11 -4.16 -0.70
CA ASP A 71 16.16 -4.71 0.15
C ASP A 71 16.34 -3.81 1.39
N ASP A 72 17.38 -4.06 2.19
CA ASP A 72 17.65 -3.29 3.41
C ASP A 72 17.82 -1.78 3.13
N LYS A 73 18.41 -1.40 1.99
CA LYS A 73 18.75 -0.01 1.66
C LYS A 73 17.91 0.59 0.54
N THR A 74 16.97 -0.18 -0.01
CA THR A 74 16.20 0.20 -1.18
C THR A 74 14.72 -0.01 -0.97
N VAL A 75 13.95 1.03 -1.28
CA VAL A 75 12.49 0.98 -1.36
C VAL A 75 12.07 1.30 -2.78
N CYS A 76 11.10 0.56 -3.31
CA CYS A 76 10.50 0.76 -4.61
C CYS A 76 9.15 1.48 -4.47
N GLY A 77 8.79 2.30 -5.47
CA GLY A 77 7.44 2.82 -5.62
C GLY A 77 7.04 2.94 -7.09
N TYR A 78 5.79 2.62 -7.38
CA TYR A 78 5.18 2.87 -8.70
C TYR A 78 4.51 4.23 -8.71
N ASP A 79 4.98 5.12 -9.59
CA ASP A 79 4.32 6.38 -9.87
C ASP A 79 3.27 6.16 -10.97
N VAL A 80 2.00 6.07 -10.57
CA VAL A 80 0.90 5.70 -11.47
C VAL A 80 0.66 6.79 -12.53
N MET A 81 0.91 8.05 -12.20
CA MET A 81 0.68 9.16 -13.14
C MET A 81 1.81 9.30 -14.15
N LYS A 82 3.05 8.94 -13.76
CA LYS A 82 4.17 8.83 -14.71
C LYS A 82 4.27 7.47 -15.40
N GLN A 83 3.55 6.47 -14.88
CA GLN A 83 3.68 5.07 -15.25
C GLN A 83 5.15 4.62 -15.17
N GLU A 84 5.81 4.89 -14.04
CA GLU A 84 7.23 4.57 -13.84
C GLU A 84 7.44 3.83 -12.51
N ILE A 85 8.26 2.79 -12.54
CA ILE A 85 8.78 2.15 -11.33
C ILE A 85 10.07 2.87 -10.95
N LYS A 86 10.10 3.43 -9.73
CA LYS A 86 11.24 4.15 -9.18
C LYS A 86 11.81 3.44 -7.96
N MET A 87 13.13 3.36 -7.89
CA MET A 87 13.86 2.89 -6.72
C MET A 87 14.37 4.09 -5.94
N MET A 88 14.35 3.97 -4.61
CA MET A 88 14.81 4.98 -3.66
C MET A 88 15.82 4.31 -2.74
N GLU A 89 17.08 4.72 -2.83
CA GLU A 89 18.22 4.07 -2.19
C GLU A 89 18.87 4.98 -1.14
N TRP A 90 19.26 4.40 -0.01
CA TRP A 90 20.08 5.07 1.00
C TRP A 90 21.58 5.03 0.64
N ASP A 91 22.12 6.19 0.27
CA ASP A 91 23.57 6.38 0.10
C ASP A 91 24.20 6.72 1.46
N SER A 92 24.70 5.69 2.14
CA SER A 92 25.35 5.83 3.45
C SER A 92 26.66 6.63 3.41
N LEU A 93 27.35 6.70 2.28
CA LEU A 93 28.62 7.44 2.16
C LEU A 93 28.39 8.95 2.16
N ASN A 94 27.34 9.38 1.47
CA ASN A 94 26.97 10.80 1.34
C ASN A 94 25.81 11.21 2.27
N ASN A 95 25.31 10.27 3.09
CA ASN A 95 24.21 10.47 4.04
C ASN A 95 22.98 11.10 3.38
N ARG A 96 22.57 10.58 2.21
CA ARG A 96 21.45 11.11 1.41
C ARG A 96 20.65 10.01 0.74
N MET A 97 19.41 10.34 0.38
CA MET A 97 18.58 9.52 -0.49
C MET A 97 18.92 9.78 -1.96
N LYS A 98 18.88 8.73 -2.77
CA LYS A 98 18.89 8.81 -4.23
C LYS A 98 17.63 8.14 -4.78
N SER A 99 17.17 8.61 -5.93
CA SER A 99 16.12 7.93 -6.68
C SER A 99 16.55 7.69 -8.11
N SER A 100 16.06 6.61 -8.70
CA SER A 100 16.28 6.30 -10.12
C SER A 100 15.04 5.62 -10.72
N THR A 101 14.79 5.86 -12.00
CA THR A 101 13.75 5.13 -12.74
C THR A 101 14.31 3.79 -13.21
N VAL A 102 13.67 2.70 -12.79
CA VAL A 102 14.05 1.34 -13.21
C VAL A 102 13.37 0.98 -14.52
N LYS A 103 12.07 1.29 -14.64
CA LYS A 103 11.27 0.85 -15.78
C LYS A 103 10.12 1.80 -16.04
N LYS A 104 9.92 2.16 -17.32
CA LYS A 104 8.67 2.72 -17.79
C LYS A 104 7.63 1.61 -17.96
N TRP A 105 6.43 1.90 -17.53
CA TRP A 105 5.27 1.03 -17.58
C TRP A 105 4.32 1.54 -18.66
N THR A 106 3.60 0.63 -19.30
CA THR A 106 2.80 0.95 -20.48
C THR A 106 1.34 0.52 -20.36
N ASP A 107 0.99 -0.27 -19.35
CA ASP A 107 -0.39 -0.65 -19.08
C ASP A 107 -1.12 0.46 -18.31
N ALA A 108 -2.16 1.02 -18.93
CA ALA A 108 -2.90 2.16 -18.40
C ALA A 108 -3.89 1.81 -17.28
N TRP A 109 -4.10 0.51 -17.01
CA TRP A 109 -5.04 0.03 -15.99
C TRP A 109 -4.33 -0.64 -14.81
N SER A 110 -3.01 -0.44 -14.70
CA SER A 110 -2.24 -0.80 -13.52
C SER A 110 -2.48 0.24 -12.43
N PHE A 111 -3.05 -0.20 -11.31
CA PHE A 111 -3.20 0.63 -10.11
C PHE A 111 -1.92 0.64 -9.28
N ASP A 112 -1.18 -0.47 -9.26
CA ASP A 112 0.13 -0.58 -8.64
C ASP A 112 0.97 -1.65 -9.35
N VAL A 113 2.30 -1.52 -9.30
CA VAL A 113 3.26 -2.46 -9.90
C VAL A 113 4.44 -2.65 -8.98
N ILE A 114 4.68 -3.90 -8.59
CA ILE A 114 5.66 -4.27 -7.57
C ILE A 114 6.74 -5.16 -8.20
N PRO A 115 8.02 -4.79 -8.11
CA PRO A 115 9.10 -5.74 -8.34
C PRO A 115 9.22 -6.69 -7.14
N TYR A 116 9.31 -7.99 -7.40
CA TYR A 116 9.46 -9.01 -6.34
C TYR A 116 10.67 -9.93 -6.58
N GLY A 117 11.50 -9.60 -7.56
CA GLY A 117 12.74 -10.28 -7.91
C GLY A 117 13.48 -9.49 -9.00
N GLN A 118 14.61 -10.01 -9.46
CA GLN A 118 15.31 -9.41 -10.60
C GLN A 118 14.45 -9.50 -11.86
N ASP A 119 14.12 -8.34 -12.42
CA ASP A 119 13.31 -8.21 -13.65
C ASP A 119 11.97 -8.96 -13.63
N GLN A 120 11.37 -9.09 -12.45
CA GLN A 120 10.07 -9.73 -12.23
C GLN A 120 9.11 -8.76 -11.57
N PHE A 121 7.94 -8.59 -12.18
CA PHE A 121 6.96 -7.61 -11.74
C PHE A 121 5.59 -8.25 -11.62
N VAL A 122 4.84 -7.82 -10.62
CA VAL A 122 3.42 -8.15 -10.47
C VAL A 122 2.63 -6.86 -10.33
N GLY A 123 1.54 -6.77 -11.07
CA GLY A 123 0.64 -5.63 -11.02
C GLY A 123 -0.65 -5.97 -10.30
N ASN A 124 -1.22 -4.97 -9.62
CA ASN A 124 -2.65 -4.92 -9.35
C ASN A 124 -3.29 -3.92 -10.31
N GLY A 125 -4.42 -4.27 -10.91
CA GLY A 125 -5.04 -3.47 -11.95
C GLY A 125 -6.25 -4.14 -12.57
N CYS A 126 -6.64 -3.70 -13.76
CA CYS A 126 -7.69 -4.33 -14.56
C CYS A 126 -7.10 -5.01 -15.80
N PHE A 127 -6.61 -6.24 -15.64
CA PHE A 127 -5.99 -7.01 -16.72
C PHE A 127 -7.01 -7.96 -17.33
N ASN A 128 -7.83 -7.45 -18.25
CA ASN A 128 -9.07 -8.08 -18.71
C ASN A 128 -10.08 -8.26 -17.56
N ASP A 129 -10.36 -9.50 -17.17
CA ASP A 129 -11.24 -9.88 -16.05
C ASP A 129 -10.47 -10.10 -14.73
N SER A 130 -9.14 -9.94 -14.75
CA SER A 130 -8.25 -10.30 -13.64
C SER A 130 -7.69 -9.09 -12.89
N MET A 131 -7.59 -9.22 -11.57
CA MET A 131 -7.04 -8.23 -10.63
C MET A 131 -5.52 -8.18 -10.65
N PHE A 132 -4.87 -9.31 -10.97
CA PHE A 132 -3.43 -9.46 -10.89
C PHE A 132 -2.86 -9.96 -12.21
N ALA A 133 -1.66 -9.49 -12.54
CA ALA A 133 -0.89 -9.99 -13.66
C ALA A 133 0.59 -10.07 -13.29
N ILE A 134 1.25 -11.16 -13.70
CA ILE A 134 2.71 -11.26 -13.70
C ILE A 134 3.20 -10.76 -15.04
N PHE A 135 4.27 -9.98 -15.01
CA PHE A 135 4.90 -9.43 -16.20
C PHE A 135 6.34 -9.92 -16.33
N ASP A 136 6.78 -10.04 -17.57
CA ASP A 136 8.19 -10.23 -17.86
C ASP A 136 8.99 -8.92 -17.80
N ASN A 137 10.28 -9.01 -18.13
CA ASN A 137 11.19 -7.87 -18.11
C ASN A 137 10.87 -6.80 -19.17
N GLN A 138 10.11 -7.14 -20.22
CA GLN A 138 9.63 -6.21 -21.22
C GLN A 138 8.34 -5.52 -20.75
N GLY A 139 7.67 -6.03 -19.72
CA GLY A 139 6.38 -5.53 -19.25
C GLY A 139 5.22 -6.18 -19.98
N VAL A 140 5.42 -7.35 -20.57
CA VAL A 140 4.37 -8.15 -21.21
C VAL A 140 3.76 -9.07 -20.16
N PRO A 141 2.41 -9.11 -20.01
CA PRO A 141 1.75 -10.06 -19.12
C PRO A 141 2.03 -11.50 -19.53
N VAL A 142 2.59 -12.31 -18.63
CA VAL A 142 2.86 -13.74 -18.83
C VAL A 142 1.89 -14.64 -18.08
N ASP A 143 1.24 -14.11 -17.04
CA ASP A 143 0.16 -14.80 -16.31
C ASP A 143 -0.83 -13.79 -15.72
N ARG A 144 -2.06 -14.22 -15.49
CA ARG A 144 -3.13 -13.39 -14.90
C ARG A 144 -3.98 -14.22 -13.97
N ALA A 145 -4.40 -13.63 -12.85
CA ALA A 145 -5.27 -14.31 -11.91
C ALA A 145 -6.14 -13.35 -11.08
N GLY A 146 -7.19 -13.93 -10.51
CA GLY A 146 -8.10 -13.29 -9.57
C GLY A 146 -9.20 -12.51 -10.26
N GLU A 147 -10.39 -13.09 -10.37
CA GLU A 147 -11.57 -12.37 -10.84
C GLU A 147 -11.96 -11.27 -9.84
N TYR A 148 -12.31 -10.08 -10.35
CA TYR A 148 -12.85 -9.03 -9.48
C TYR A 148 -14.12 -9.51 -8.76
N PRO A 149 -14.31 -9.19 -7.46
CA PRO A 149 -15.43 -9.71 -6.69
C PRO A 149 -16.80 -9.24 -7.20
N TYR A 150 -17.82 -10.01 -6.86
CA TYR A 150 -19.24 -9.69 -7.05
C TYR A 150 -20.05 -10.46 -6.01
N LYS A 151 -21.05 -9.81 -5.41
CA LYS A 151 -21.90 -10.41 -4.37
C LYS A 151 -23.01 -11.29 -4.94
N ASP A 152 -23.43 -11.02 -6.17
CA ASP A 152 -24.51 -11.71 -6.87
C ASP A 152 -24.38 -11.55 -8.40
N GLU A 153 -25.24 -12.25 -9.15
CA GLU A 153 -25.26 -12.22 -10.62
C GLU A 153 -25.69 -10.87 -11.22
N ASN A 154 -26.31 -9.98 -10.43
CA ASN A 154 -26.58 -8.62 -10.92
C ASN A 154 -25.32 -7.78 -10.86
N GLU A 155 -24.54 -7.88 -9.79
CA GLU A 155 -23.25 -7.22 -9.70
C GLU A 155 -22.25 -7.77 -10.72
N ARG A 156 -22.29 -9.08 -11.02
CA ARG A 156 -21.44 -9.69 -12.04
C ARG A 156 -21.60 -9.05 -13.43
N LYS A 157 -22.80 -8.55 -13.75
CA LYS A 157 -23.11 -7.85 -15.01
C LYS A 157 -22.54 -6.43 -15.06
N ILE A 158 -22.13 -5.86 -13.94
CA ILE A 158 -21.43 -4.57 -13.90
C ILE A 158 -20.07 -4.76 -14.58
N SER A 159 -19.70 -3.80 -15.44
CA SER A 159 -18.41 -3.78 -16.13
C SER A 159 -17.26 -4.06 -15.16
N VAL A 160 -16.31 -4.89 -15.60
CA VAL A 160 -15.12 -5.21 -14.81
C VAL A 160 -14.36 -3.94 -14.39
N PHE A 161 -14.32 -2.91 -15.23
CA PHE A 161 -13.66 -1.65 -14.87
C PHE A 161 -14.33 -0.95 -13.69
N ASN A 162 -15.67 -0.93 -13.63
CA ASN A 162 -16.37 -0.38 -12.46
C ASN A 162 -16.15 -1.27 -11.23
N ARG A 163 -16.16 -2.60 -11.38
CA ARG A 163 -15.82 -3.51 -10.26
C ARG A 163 -14.38 -3.30 -9.80
N ALA A 164 -13.46 -3.04 -10.73
CA ALA A 164 -12.06 -2.75 -10.43
C ALA A 164 -11.91 -1.51 -9.55
N LEU A 165 -12.62 -0.44 -9.89
CA LEU A 165 -12.68 0.77 -9.08
C LEU A 165 -13.38 0.54 -7.72
N ALA A 166 -14.42 -0.31 -7.68
CA ALA A 166 -15.17 -0.58 -6.45
C ALA A 166 -14.39 -1.41 -5.42
N TYR A 167 -13.54 -2.32 -5.89
CA TYR A 167 -12.73 -3.23 -5.08
C TYR A 167 -11.24 -2.87 -5.12
N GLN A 168 -10.89 -1.59 -5.30
CA GLN A 168 -9.52 -1.13 -5.13
C GLN A 168 -9.00 -1.40 -3.72
N GLY A 169 -7.68 -1.49 -3.62
CA GLY A 169 -7.01 -1.90 -2.41
C GLY A 169 -5.51 -1.75 -2.48
N THR A 170 -4.84 -2.32 -1.50
CA THR A 170 -3.38 -2.30 -1.36
C THR A 170 -2.82 -3.68 -1.64
N ILE A 171 -1.79 -3.75 -2.48
CA ILE A 171 -1.02 -4.96 -2.76
C ILE A 171 0.35 -4.90 -2.08
N ARG A 172 0.80 -6.03 -1.53
CA ARG A 172 2.16 -6.26 -1.03
C ARG A 172 2.66 -7.62 -1.46
N VAL A 173 3.95 -7.70 -1.73
CA VAL A 173 4.60 -8.93 -2.19
C VAL A 173 5.88 -9.14 -1.41
N THR A 174 6.12 -10.35 -0.93
CA THR A 174 7.36 -10.70 -0.24
C THR A 174 8.45 -11.08 -1.25
N PRO A 175 9.74 -11.06 -0.87
CA PRO A 175 10.83 -11.50 -1.75
C PRO A 175 10.69 -12.95 -2.25
N LYS A 176 10.00 -13.84 -1.53
CA LYS A 176 9.69 -15.20 -2.00
C LYS A 176 8.43 -15.30 -2.84
N GLY A 177 7.86 -14.18 -3.28
CA GLY A 177 6.70 -14.15 -4.17
C GLY A 177 5.38 -14.46 -3.48
N ARG A 178 5.24 -14.21 -2.16
CA ARG A 178 3.92 -14.29 -1.50
C ARG A 178 3.20 -12.97 -1.66
N LEU A 179 1.98 -13.00 -2.20
CA LEU A 179 1.21 -11.81 -2.53
C LEU A 179 -0.02 -11.72 -1.65
N ALA A 180 -0.16 -10.57 -0.97
CA ALA A 180 -1.36 -10.19 -0.25
C ALA A 180 -1.98 -8.95 -0.89
N PHE A 181 -3.29 -8.99 -1.13
CA PHE A 181 -4.07 -7.85 -1.58
C PHE A 181 -5.29 -7.68 -0.69
N ALA A 182 -5.51 -6.48 -0.19
CA ALA A 182 -6.63 -6.18 0.71
C ALA A 182 -7.42 -4.98 0.21
N THR A 183 -8.74 -5.12 0.17
CA THR A 183 -9.63 -4.11 -0.41
C THR A 183 -9.95 -3.00 0.59
N MET A 184 -10.07 -1.77 0.08
CA MET A 184 -10.29 -0.57 0.89
C MET A 184 -11.75 -0.37 1.29
N CYS A 185 -12.71 -0.64 0.40
CA CYS A 185 -14.15 -0.43 0.67
C CYS A 185 -14.95 -1.73 0.86
N ALA A 186 -14.29 -2.87 0.76
CA ALA A 186 -14.81 -4.20 1.10
C ALA A 186 -13.90 -4.83 2.15
N LYS A 187 -14.42 -5.71 3.00
CA LYS A 187 -13.59 -6.40 4.00
C LYS A 187 -13.14 -7.74 3.40
N MET A 188 -12.14 -7.68 2.52
CA MET A 188 -11.58 -8.84 1.85
C MET A 188 -10.06 -8.85 1.86
N LEU A 189 -9.49 -10.06 1.93
CA LEU A 189 -8.06 -10.32 1.82
C LEU A 189 -7.84 -11.47 0.84
N PHE A 190 -6.99 -11.24 -0.16
CA PHE A 190 -6.65 -12.16 -1.23
C PHE A 190 -5.19 -12.58 -1.08
N LEU A 191 -4.95 -13.88 -0.99
CA LEU A 191 -3.64 -14.46 -0.74
C LEU A 191 -3.25 -15.38 -1.90
N TYR A 192 -2.13 -15.06 -2.52
CA TYR A 192 -1.55 -15.78 -3.64
C TYR A 192 -0.09 -16.11 -3.36
N GLU A 193 0.42 -17.09 -4.09
CA GLU A 193 1.84 -17.39 -4.20
C GLU A 193 2.24 -17.35 -5.67
N ILE A 194 3.41 -16.77 -5.95
CA ILE A 194 3.98 -16.72 -7.29
C ILE A 194 4.97 -17.88 -7.42
N ARG A 195 4.65 -18.86 -8.26
CA ARG A 195 5.50 -20.03 -8.54
C ARG A 195 5.80 -20.10 -10.02
N ASP A 196 7.08 -20.06 -10.40
CA ASP A 196 7.51 -20.13 -11.80
C ASP A 196 6.76 -19.13 -12.72
N ARG A 197 6.57 -17.90 -12.22
CA ARG A 197 5.80 -16.82 -12.88
C ARG A 197 4.29 -17.07 -13.03
N HIS A 198 3.75 -18.03 -12.28
CA HIS A 198 2.31 -18.27 -12.18
C HIS A 198 1.75 -17.83 -10.83
N LEU A 199 0.59 -17.17 -10.86
CA LEU A 199 -0.19 -16.76 -9.70
C LEU A 199 -1.07 -17.93 -9.25
N VAL A 200 -0.68 -18.55 -8.14
CA VAL A 200 -1.43 -19.63 -7.51
C VAL A 200 -2.24 -19.06 -6.35
N ARG A 201 -3.57 -19.07 -6.48
CA ARG A 201 -4.47 -18.63 -5.41
C ARG A 201 -4.37 -19.60 -4.23
N ASN A 202 -4.01 -19.10 -3.06
CA ASN A 202 -4.03 -19.87 -1.82
C ASN A 202 -5.39 -19.72 -1.11
N LYS A 203 -5.76 -18.47 -0.76
CA LYS A 203 -6.97 -18.20 0.03
C LYS A 203 -7.59 -16.86 -0.36
N VAL A 204 -8.92 -16.79 -0.24
CA VAL A 204 -9.63 -15.52 -0.16
C VAL A 204 -10.44 -15.53 1.14
N VAL A 205 -10.28 -14.48 1.94
CA VAL A 205 -11.09 -14.22 3.13
C VAL A 205 -12.07 -13.14 2.77
N ILE A 206 -13.37 -13.45 2.83
CA ILE A 206 -14.45 -12.53 2.49
C ILE A 206 -15.34 -12.36 3.71
N ASP A 207 -15.26 -11.20 4.35
CA ASP A 207 -16.15 -10.84 5.44
C ASP A 207 -17.30 -9.96 4.95
N ARG A 208 -17.04 -9.07 3.99
CA ARG A 208 -18.05 -8.16 3.44
C ARG A 208 -17.72 -7.67 2.03
N TYR A 209 -18.69 -7.73 1.14
CA TYR A 209 -18.67 -7.09 -0.18
C TYR A 209 -18.77 -5.57 -0.11
N ALA A 210 -18.35 -4.90 -1.18
CA ALA A 210 -18.56 -3.47 -1.31
C ALA A 210 -20.04 -3.19 -1.57
N ASP A 211 -20.52 -2.02 -1.13
CA ASP A 211 -21.81 -1.48 -1.55
C ASP A 211 -21.55 -0.18 -2.30
N TYR A 212 -21.83 -0.20 -3.60
CA TYR A 212 -21.52 0.86 -4.53
C TYR A 212 -22.48 0.84 -5.71
N LYS A 213 -22.45 1.93 -6.47
CA LYS A 213 -23.10 2.04 -7.78
C LYS A 213 -22.12 2.62 -8.80
N PRO A 214 -22.13 2.17 -10.06
CA PRO A 214 -21.47 2.88 -11.14
C PRO A 214 -21.99 4.31 -11.23
N ASP A 215 -21.07 5.25 -11.47
CA ASP A 215 -21.40 6.63 -11.79
C ASP A 215 -21.08 6.93 -13.24
N TYR A 216 -22.10 7.34 -13.99
CA TYR A 216 -22.05 7.63 -15.42
C TYR A 216 -22.06 9.14 -15.72
N SER A 217 -21.94 9.99 -14.69
CA SER A 217 -21.93 11.45 -14.82
C SER A 217 -20.82 11.98 -15.73
N GLY A 218 -19.69 11.27 -15.81
CA GLY A 218 -18.55 11.60 -16.69
C GLY A 218 -18.73 11.20 -18.16
N GLY A 219 -19.90 10.68 -18.56
CA GLY A 219 -20.17 10.22 -19.93
C GLY A 219 -19.79 8.74 -20.18
N GLN A 220 -20.15 8.22 -21.36
CA GLN A 220 -20.04 6.79 -21.68
C GLN A 220 -18.61 6.22 -21.68
N ALA A 221 -17.59 7.08 -21.79
CA ALA A 221 -16.18 6.68 -21.78
C ALA A 221 -15.51 6.81 -20.41
N SER A 222 -16.22 7.28 -19.39
CA SER A 222 -15.70 7.44 -18.03
C SER A 222 -16.14 6.27 -17.15
N TYR A 223 -15.19 5.70 -16.41
CA TYR A 223 -15.48 4.74 -15.36
C TYR A 223 -15.37 5.44 -14.01
N SER A 224 -16.46 5.41 -13.24
CA SER A 224 -16.51 5.90 -11.87
C SER A 224 -17.43 5.03 -11.04
N VAL A 225 -17.23 5.03 -9.72
CA VAL A 225 -18.10 4.37 -8.75
C VAL A 225 -18.30 5.27 -7.55
N VAL A 226 -19.49 5.18 -6.94
CA VAL A 226 -19.80 5.86 -5.68
C VAL A 226 -20.12 4.79 -4.65
N HIS A 227 -19.30 4.73 -3.60
CA HIS A 227 -19.51 3.83 -2.46
C HIS A 227 -20.57 4.38 -1.50
N ASN A 228 -21.25 3.48 -0.79
CA ASN A 228 -22.17 3.82 0.27
C ASN A 228 -21.40 4.35 1.50
N GLY A 229 -21.38 5.66 1.72
CA GLY A 229 -20.67 6.30 2.84
C GLY A 229 -21.15 5.93 4.24
N LYS A 230 -22.18 5.08 4.38
CA LYS A 230 -22.57 4.45 5.65
C LYS A 230 -21.70 3.24 5.99
N LEU A 231 -21.07 2.62 4.98
CA LEU A 231 -20.17 1.51 5.21
C LEU A 231 -18.77 2.02 5.56
N PRO A 232 -18.05 1.29 6.42
CA PRO A 232 -16.72 1.70 6.83
C PRO A 232 -15.67 1.41 5.76
N VAL A 233 -14.65 2.26 5.74
CA VAL A 233 -13.33 1.95 5.19
C VAL A 233 -12.77 0.74 5.93
N CYS A 234 -12.23 -0.20 5.16
CA CYS A 234 -11.68 -1.47 5.64
C CYS A 234 -10.16 -1.39 5.73
N TYR A 235 -9.44 -2.14 4.88
CA TYR A 235 -8.00 -2.25 4.93
C TYR A 235 -7.37 -1.11 4.16
N ARG A 236 -6.57 -0.30 4.85
CA ARG A 236 -5.94 0.91 4.30
C ARG A 236 -4.51 0.69 3.83
N ASP A 237 -3.82 -0.21 4.50
CA ASP A 237 -2.44 -0.51 4.20
C ASP A 237 -2.09 -1.92 4.66
N LEU A 238 -1.02 -2.47 4.09
CA LEU A 238 -0.48 -3.77 4.41
C LEU A 238 1.02 -3.67 4.71
N SER A 239 1.48 -4.43 5.68
CA SER A 239 2.89 -4.75 5.88
C SER A 239 3.03 -6.26 5.95
N VAL A 240 3.97 -6.84 5.21
CA VAL A 240 4.07 -8.30 5.05
C VAL A 240 5.48 -8.77 5.34
N THR A 241 5.57 -9.98 5.89
CA THR A 241 6.80 -10.74 6.00
C THR A 241 6.58 -12.13 5.43
N GLU A 242 7.64 -12.92 5.35
CA GLU A 242 7.53 -14.32 4.92
C GLU A 242 6.67 -15.16 5.86
N SER A 243 6.39 -14.70 7.08
CA SER A 243 5.57 -15.45 8.04
C SER A 243 4.17 -14.87 8.23
N ARG A 244 4.02 -13.54 8.14
CA ARG A 244 2.80 -12.84 8.57
C ARG A 244 2.38 -11.73 7.62
N ILE A 245 1.08 -11.43 7.69
CA ILE A 245 0.45 -10.29 7.06
C ILE A 245 -0.14 -9.43 8.16
N TYR A 246 0.27 -8.17 8.20
CA TYR A 246 -0.29 -7.15 9.06
C TYR A 246 -1.18 -6.26 8.19
N ALA A 247 -2.45 -6.16 8.53
CA ALA A 247 -3.44 -5.40 7.78
C ALA A 247 -4.00 -4.26 8.63
N LEU A 248 -3.65 -3.02 8.27
CA LEU A 248 -4.10 -1.82 8.96
C LEU A 248 -5.55 -1.54 8.57
N TYR A 249 -6.43 -1.44 9.56
CA TYR A 249 -7.87 -1.41 9.39
C TYR A 249 -8.51 -0.20 10.10
N SER A 250 -9.39 0.49 9.37
CA SER A 250 -10.15 1.63 9.88
C SER A 250 -11.39 1.19 10.67
N GLY A 251 -12.39 0.63 9.99
CA GLY A 251 -13.69 0.36 10.59
C GLY A 251 -14.58 1.59 10.77
N ARG A 252 -14.16 2.76 10.28
CA ARG A 252 -14.90 4.02 10.34
C ARG A 252 -15.57 4.33 9.02
N SER A 253 -16.78 4.89 9.06
CA SER A 253 -17.55 5.33 7.90
C SER A 253 -17.40 6.84 7.69
N PHE A 254 -17.47 7.31 6.43
CA PHE A 254 -17.55 8.74 6.15
C PHE A 254 -18.72 9.41 6.86
N LYS A 255 -19.89 8.74 6.91
CA LYS A 255 -21.10 9.31 7.52
C LYS A 255 -20.90 9.67 9.00
N ASP A 256 -20.21 8.82 9.75
CA ASP A 256 -20.08 8.99 11.20
C ASP A 256 -18.77 9.70 11.60
N TYR A 257 -17.73 9.62 10.77
CA TYR A 257 -16.38 10.12 11.09
C TYR A 257 -15.85 11.20 10.12
N GLY A 258 -16.54 11.48 9.01
CA GLY A 258 -16.04 12.39 7.97
C GLY A 258 -14.67 11.97 7.46
N LEU A 259 -13.73 12.91 7.32
CA LEU A 259 -12.37 12.65 6.86
C LEU A 259 -11.56 11.73 7.80
N ALA A 260 -11.96 11.59 9.06
CA ALA A 260 -11.32 10.67 9.99
C ALA A 260 -11.69 9.19 9.71
N GLU A 261 -12.48 8.91 8.66
CA GLU A 261 -12.71 7.56 8.16
C GLU A 261 -11.42 6.86 7.72
N TRP A 262 -10.39 7.63 7.36
CA TRP A 262 -9.11 7.12 6.87
C TRP A 262 -8.15 6.70 7.98
N GLU A 263 -8.45 7.07 9.22
CA GLU A 263 -7.62 6.74 10.39
C GLU A 263 -7.92 5.33 10.91
N CYS A 264 -6.85 4.58 11.17
CA CYS A 264 -6.93 3.15 11.43
C CYS A 264 -6.60 2.80 12.87
N GLY A 265 -7.61 2.36 13.62
CA GLY A 265 -7.47 1.98 15.02
C GLY A 265 -7.09 0.51 15.26
N TYR A 266 -6.98 -0.30 14.20
CA TYR A 266 -6.77 -1.74 14.33
C TYR A 266 -5.72 -2.26 13.36
N ILE A 267 -4.95 -3.26 13.78
CA ILE A 267 -4.09 -4.07 12.92
C ILE A 267 -4.53 -5.53 13.06
N TYR A 268 -5.00 -6.12 11.98
CA TYR A 268 -5.26 -7.56 11.92
C TYR A 268 -3.98 -8.29 11.53
N VAL A 269 -3.68 -9.39 12.21
CA VAL A 269 -2.53 -10.25 11.87
C VAL A 269 -3.04 -11.56 11.32
N TYR A 270 -2.59 -11.91 10.13
CA TYR A 270 -2.93 -13.17 9.46
C TYR A 270 -1.67 -13.99 9.18
N ASP A 271 -1.82 -15.30 9.15
CA ASP A 271 -0.88 -16.16 8.45
C ASP A 271 -1.19 -16.20 6.94
N TRP A 272 -0.29 -16.80 6.18
CA TRP A 272 -0.44 -16.95 4.73
C TRP A 272 -1.50 -17.98 4.31
N ALA A 273 -2.08 -18.75 5.24
CA ALA A 273 -3.24 -19.61 5.00
C ALA A 273 -4.58 -18.85 5.20
N GLY A 274 -4.52 -17.58 5.63
CA GLY A 274 -5.66 -16.72 5.87
C GLY A 274 -6.30 -16.88 7.24
N ASN A 275 -5.64 -17.57 8.18
CA ASN A 275 -6.09 -17.63 9.56
C ASN A 275 -5.73 -16.32 10.26
N ARG A 276 -6.68 -15.71 10.96
CA ARG A 276 -6.42 -14.55 11.81
C ARG A 276 -5.71 -15.00 13.09
N LEU A 277 -4.44 -14.64 13.22
CA LEU A 277 -3.60 -14.95 14.38
C LEU A 277 -3.87 -13.98 15.55
N ALA A 278 -4.08 -12.70 15.24
CA ALA A 278 -4.31 -11.68 16.26
C ALA A 278 -5.12 -10.50 15.73
N LEU A 279 -5.65 -9.70 16.66
CA LEU A 279 -6.21 -8.38 16.41
C LEU A 279 -5.60 -7.41 17.42
N TYR A 280 -4.84 -6.45 16.93
CA TYR A 280 -4.27 -5.41 17.74
C TYR A 280 -5.14 -4.17 17.67
N GLN A 281 -5.60 -3.70 18.83
CA GLN A 281 -6.26 -2.40 18.96
C GLN A 281 -5.23 -1.35 19.33
N LEU A 282 -5.18 -0.23 18.61
CA LEU A 282 -4.25 0.88 18.85
C LEU A 282 -4.92 1.91 19.76
N ASP A 283 -4.18 2.47 20.70
CA ASP A 283 -4.65 3.61 21.51
C ASP A 283 -4.66 4.92 20.70
N LEU A 284 -3.83 5.00 19.66
CA LEU A 284 -3.77 6.08 18.70
C LEU A 284 -3.90 5.55 17.27
N PRO A 285 -4.94 5.95 16.50
CA PRO A 285 -5.13 5.53 15.12
C PRO A 285 -4.01 5.99 14.17
N LEU A 286 -3.63 5.13 13.24
CA LEU A 286 -2.58 5.42 12.25
C LEU A 286 -3.16 5.76 10.86
N LEU A 287 -2.43 6.55 10.09
CA LEU A 287 -2.70 6.86 8.67
C LEU A 287 -2.01 5.87 7.73
N CYS A 288 -0.79 5.48 8.08
CA CYS A 288 0.05 4.51 7.38
C CYS A 288 1.02 3.86 8.39
N PHE A 289 1.56 2.69 8.05
CA PHE A 289 2.41 1.94 8.97
C PHE A 289 3.40 1.01 8.25
N CYS A 290 4.43 0.57 8.97
CA CYS A 290 5.26 -0.56 8.58
C CYS A 290 5.67 -1.36 9.82
N VAL A 291 5.96 -2.65 9.62
CA VAL A 291 6.37 -3.56 10.69
C VAL A 291 7.82 -3.96 10.50
N ASP A 292 8.61 -3.80 11.56
CA ASP A 292 9.96 -4.31 11.69
C ASP A 292 9.94 -5.48 12.70
N GLU A 293 9.75 -6.71 12.18
CA GLU A 293 9.72 -7.92 13.03
C GLU A 293 11.08 -8.18 13.70
N GLN A 294 12.19 -7.75 13.09
CA GLN A 294 13.52 -7.97 13.65
C GLN A 294 13.73 -7.14 14.91
N SER A 295 13.30 -5.88 14.89
CA SER A 295 13.36 -5.01 16.07
C SER A 295 12.16 -5.19 17.00
N GLY A 296 11.11 -5.90 16.56
CA GLY A 296 9.87 -6.05 17.31
C GLY A 296 9.11 -4.73 17.44
N ILE A 297 9.08 -3.91 16.39
CA ILE A 297 8.47 -2.57 16.42
C ILE A 297 7.54 -2.37 15.22
N ILE A 298 6.40 -1.74 15.48
CA ILE A 298 5.51 -1.18 14.46
C ILE A 298 5.76 0.33 14.43
N TYR A 299 6.09 0.87 13.27
CA TYR A 299 6.20 2.32 13.05
C TYR A 299 4.98 2.82 12.28
N GLY A 300 4.50 4.01 12.61
CA GLY A 300 3.39 4.61 11.87
C GLY A 300 3.31 6.11 12.04
N ILE A 301 2.50 6.74 11.20
CA ILE A 301 2.16 8.15 11.34
C ILE A 301 0.72 8.27 11.83
N ALA A 302 0.51 9.08 12.87
CA ALA A 302 -0.80 9.35 13.45
C ALA A 302 -1.05 10.86 13.57
N ASN A 303 -2.31 11.29 13.50
CA ASN A 303 -2.67 12.66 13.81
C ASN A 303 -2.73 12.86 15.33
N ASN A 304 -1.90 13.75 15.88
CA ASN A 304 -1.87 14.02 17.33
C ASN A 304 -1.35 15.43 17.73
N PRO A 305 -2.08 16.53 17.47
CA PRO A 305 -3.19 16.70 16.54
C PRO A 305 -2.73 16.77 15.07
N GLU A 306 -1.46 17.14 14.85
CA GLU A 306 -0.79 17.15 13.55
C GLU A 306 -0.13 15.78 13.27
N PRO A 307 0.19 15.46 12.00
CA PRO A 307 0.80 14.17 11.68
C PRO A 307 2.15 13.98 12.36
N THR A 308 2.25 12.92 13.17
CA THR A 308 3.36 12.65 14.08
C THR A 308 3.85 11.21 13.93
N LEU A 309 5.18 11.03 13.93
CA LEU A 309 5.79 9.70 13.95
C LEU A 309 5.65 9.05 15.33
N VAL A 310 5.05 7.87 15.35
CA VAL A 310 4.86 7.06 16.55
C VAL A 310 5.34 5.63 16.31
N CYS A 311 5.56 4.90 17.40
CA CYS A 311 5.80 3.48 17.35
C CYS A 311 5.00 2.73 18.41
N PHE A 312 4.88 1.42 18.20
CA PHE A 312 4.28 0.48 19.13
C PHE A 312 5.20 -0.74 19.26
N PRO A 313 5.35 -1.32 20.46
CA PRO A 313 6.05 -2.60 20.62
C PRO A 313 5.23 -3.71 19.95
N LEU A 314 5.82 -4.46 19.03
CA LEU A 314 5.18 -5.63 18.45
C LEU A 314 5.08 -6.72 19.54
N PRO A 315 3.87 -7.25 19.84
CA PRO A 315 3.73 -8.28 20.85
C PRO A 315 4.50 -9.54 20.41
N GLN A 316 5.30 -10.11 21.32
CA GLN A 316 5.88 -11.42 21.09
C GLN A 316 4.75 -12.45 21.05
N SER A 317 4.70 -13.21 19.96
CA SER A 317 3.78 -14.34 19.77
C SER A 317 4.36 -15.64 20.30
#